data_AF-A0ABD5PGR8-F1
#
_entry.id   AF-A0ABD5PGR8-F1
#
_cell.length_a   1.000
_cell.length_b   1.000
_cell.length_c   1.000
_cell.angle_alpha   90.00
_cell.angle_beta   90.00
_cell.angle_gamma   90.00
#
_symmetry.space_group_name_H-M   'P 1'
#
loop_
_entity.id
_entity.type
_entity.pdbx_description
1 polymer ?
#
loop_
_entity_poly.entity_id
_entity_poly.type
_entity_poly.pdbx_seq_one_letter_code
_entity_poly.pdbx_strand_id
1 'polypeptide(L)' 'MTDYTTVSIPKELGERVEETIEGTSFSSTSDLVRFLLRSIVIQHQRSGRLTESEFEEIAEQLTDLGYLE' A
#
# COMPACT_ATOMS: atom_id res chain seq x y z
N MET A 1 -19.87 13.76 -4.20
CA MET A 1 -19.54 12.75 -3.17
C MET A 1 -18.39 11.93 -3.73
N THR A 2 -17.40 11.58 -2.92
CA THR A 2 -16.34 10.67 -3.38
C THR A 2 -16.88 9.26 -3.31
N ASP A 3 -16.82 8.53 -4.43
CA ASP A 3 -17.15 7.11 -4.46
C ASP A 3 -16.00 6.32 -3.83
N TYR A 4 -16.35 5.40 -2.94
CA TYR A 4 -15.39 4.54 -2.25
C TYR A 4 -15.54 3.10 -2.73
N THR A 5 -14.41 2.42 -2.85
CA THR A 5 -14.35 0.97 -3.05
C THR A 5 -13.69 0.31 -1.85
N THR A 6 -13.88 -0.99 -1.68
CA THR A 6 -13.28 -1.77 -0.59
C THR A 6 -12.19 -2.67 -1.15
N VAL A 7 -11.10 -2.82 -0.40
CA VAL A 7 -10.02 -3.76 -0.69
C VAL A 7 -9.93 -4.74 0.47
N SER A 8 -9.89 -6.03 0.16
CA SER A 8 -9.66 -7.07 1.16
C SER A 8 -8.17 -7.35 1.29
N ILE A 9 -7.68 -7.45 2.52
CA ILE A 9 -6.31 -7.85 2.84
C ILE A 9 -6.36 -9.01 3.85
N PRO A 10 -5.31 -9.85 3.93
CA PRO A 10 -5.20 -10.86 4.98
C PRO A 10 -5.34 -10.24 6.37
N LYS A 11 -6.06 -10.92 7.26
CA LYS A 11 -6.38 -10.39 8.60
C LYS A 11 -5.13 -10.13 9.43
N GLU A 12 -4.20 -11.09 9.44
CA GLU A 12 -2.92 -10.97 10.18
C GLU A 12 -2.11 -9.75 9.73
N LEU A 13 -2.26 -9.39 8.46
CA LEU A 13 -1.53 -8.30 7.86
C LEU A 13 -2.17 -6.95 8.17
N GLY A 14 -3.51 -6.90 8.18
CA GLY A 14 -4.23 -5.76 8.74
C GLY A 14 -3.85 -5.49 10.19
N GLU A 15 -3.71 -6.54 11.02
CA GLU A 15 -3.32 -6.44 12.42
C GLU A 15 -1.88 -5.93 12.57
N ARG A 16 -0.91 -6.49 11.84
CA ARG A 16 0.48 -5.99 11.83
C ARG A 16 0.59 -4.54 11.40
N VAL A 17 -0.20 -4.14 10.41
CA VAL A 17 -0.22 -2.75 9.93
C VAL A 17 -0.81 -1.83 11.00
N GLU A 18 -1.89 -2.22 11.68
CA GLU A 18 -2.45 -1.43 12.78
C GLU A 18 -1.43 -1.19 13.90
N GLU A 19 -0.72 -2.23 14.34
CA GLU A 19 0.36 -2.10 15.33
C GLU A 19 1.48 -1.17 14.84
N THR A 20 1.85 -1.27 13.57
CA THR A 20 2.95 -0.49 12.99
C THR A 20 2.61 1.01 12.88
N ILE A 21 1.34 1.35 12.64
CA ILE A 21 0.92 2.75 12.49
C ILE A 21 0.64 3.44 13.83
N GLU A 22 0.66 2.71 14.96
CA GLU A 22 0.54 3.32 16.28
C GLU A 22 1.64 4.38 16.50
N GLY A 23 1.23 5.59 16.90
CA GLY A 23 2.15 6.71 17.09
C GLY A 23 2.60 7.43 15.81
N THR A 24 2.10 7.01 14.64
CA THR A 24 2.28 7.73 13.37
C THR A 24 1.13 8.72 13.12
N SER A 25 1.21 9.47 12.02
CA SER A 25 0.12 10.37 11.57
C SER A 25 -1.04 9.63 10.88
N PHE A 26 -0.94 8.32 10.68
CA PHE A 26 -2.00 7.54 10.04
C PHE A 26 -3.08 7.18 11.05
N SER A 27 -4.34 7.41 10.67
CA SER A 27 -5.51 7.14 11.51
C SER A 27 -6.11 5.76 11.33
N SER A 28 -5.72 5.03 10.27
CA SER A 28 -6.18 3.67 10.01
C SER A 28 -5.31 2.96 8.97
N THR A 29 -5.42 1.63 8.93
CA THR A 29 -4.86 0.80 7.85
C THR A 29 -5.32 1.25 6.47
N SER A 30 -6.59 1.68 6.34
CA SER A 30 -7.12 2.20 5.08
C SER A 30 -6.45 3.49 4.65
N ASP A 31 -6.08 4.37 5.60
CA ASP A 31 -5.38 5.62 5.30
C ASP A 31 -3.96 5.38 4.82
N LEU A 32 -3.25 4.44 5.45
CA LEU A 32 -1.92 4.01 5.00
C LEU A 32 -1.99 3.40 3.59
N VAL A 33 -2.88 2.43 3.37
CA VAL A 33 -3.05 1.77 2.06
C VAL A 33 -3.40 2.78 0.98
N ARG A 34 -4.31 3.73 1.28
CA ARG A 34 -4.66 4.81 0.35
C ARG A 34 -3.46 5.69 0.03
N PHE A 35 -2.62 6.03 1.02
CA PHE A 35 -1.41 6.81 0.83
C PHE A 35 -0.41 6.07 -0.07
N LEU A 36 -0.16 4.79 0.19
CA LEU A 36 0.75 3.95 -0.60
C LEU A 36 0.26 3.84 -2.04
N LEU A 37 -1.02 3.50 -2.26
CA LEU A 37 -1.61 3.44 -3.60
C LEU A 37 -1.49 4.78 -4.33
N ARG A 38 -1.73 5.89 -3.63
CA ARG A 38 -1.60 7.23 -4.22
C ARG A 38 -0.16 7.55 -4.58
N SER A 39 0.80 7.17 -3.75
CA SER A 39 2.23 7.35 -4.01
C SER A 39 2.64 6.60 -5.28
N ILE A 40 2.27 5.32 -5.37
CA ILE A 40 2.55 4.46 -6.53
C ILE A 40 1.93 5.04 -7.81
N VAL A 41 0.66 5.45 -7.77
CA VAL A 41 -0.03 6.03 -8.94
C VAL A 41 0.57 7.37 -9.35
N ILE A 42 0.91 8.25 -8.40
CA ILE A 42 1.52 9.55 -8.71
C ILE A 42 2.91 9.36 -9.33
N GLN A 43 3.72 8.44 -8.79
CA GLN A 43 5.03 8.11 -9.38
C GLN A 43 4.86 7.53 -10.79
N HIS A 44 3.91 6.61 -10.99
CA HIS A 44 3.56 6.09 -12.31
C HIS A 44 3.09 7.20 -13.28
N GLN A 45 2.31 8.18 -12.82
CA GLN A 45 1.81 9.27 -13.68
C GLN A 45 2.89 10.28 -14.07
N ARG A 46 3.91 10.50 -13.22
CA ARG A 46 5.03 11.40 -13.54
C ARG A 46 5.99 10.81 -14.59
N SER A 47 6.10 9.49 -14.67
CA SER A 47 6.97 8.78 -15.62
C SER A 47 6.21 8.07 -16.76
N GLY A 48 4.88 8.03 -16.71
CA GLY A 48 4.00 7.39 -17.70
C GLY A 48 3.94 5.86 -17.62
N ARG A 49 4.93 5.21 -17.01
CA ARG A 49 5.01 3.77 -16.71
C ARG A 49 5.80 3.59 -15.41
N LEU A 50 5.37 2.68 -14.53
CA LEU A 50 6.27 2.11 -13.53
C LEU A 50 7.38 1.39 -14.29
N THR A 51 8.63 1.68 -13.93
CA THR A 51 9.74 0.86 -14.41
C THR A 51 9.66 -0.53 -13.78
N GLU A 52 10.16 -1.54 -14.48
CA GLU A 52 10.15 -2.93 -14.01
C GLU A 52 10.87 -3.05 -12.64
N SER A 53 11.92 -2.27 -12.44
CA SER A 53 12.65 -2.12 -11.18
C SER A 53 11.82 -1.53 -10.03
N GLU A 54 10.97 -0.54 -10.28
CA GLU A 54 10.08 0.02 -9.25
C GLU A 54 8.95 -0.95 -8.90
N PHE A 55 8.49 -1.73 -9.88
CA PHE A 55 7.51 -2.78 -9.65
C PHE A 55 8.12 -3.94 -8.84
N GLU A 56 9.35 -4.33 -9.12
CA GLU A 56 10.10 -5.33 -8.35
C GLU A 56 10.32 -4.89 -6.91
N GLU A 57 10.71 -3.63 -6.64
CA GLU A 57 10.84 -3.14 -5.26
C GLU A 57 9.52 -3.19 -4.49
N ILE A 58 8.40 -2.86 -5.14
CA ILE A 58 7.08 -2.95 -4.53
C ILE A 58 6.70 -4.42 -4.32
N ALA A 59 7.00 -5.29 -5.28
CA ALA A 59 6.73 -6.72 -5.18
C ALA A 59 7.56 -7.38 -4.06
N GLU A 60 8.83 -7.03 -3.89
CA GLU A 60 9.66 -7.48 -2.77
C GLU A 60 9.09 -7.00 -1.44
N GLN A 61 8.74 -5.71 -1.32
CA GLN A 61 8.11 -5.19 -0.10
C GLN A 61 6.79 -5.91 0.21
N LEU A 62 6.00 -6.24 -0.82
CA LEU A 62 4.78 -7.00 -0.66
C LEU A 62 5.06 -8.47 -0.28
N THR A 63 6.12 -9.07 -0.80
CA THR A 63 6.55 -10.44 -0.48
C THR A 63 7.04 -10.54 0.96
N ASP A 64 7.86 -9.58 1.42
CA ASP A 64 8.33 -9.50 2.81
C ASP A 64 7.18 -9.30 3.80
N LEU A 65 6.13 -8.63 3.35
CA LEU A 65 4.88 -8.46 4.10
C LEU A 65 3.94 -9.67 3.99
N GLY A 66 4.23 -10.65 3.12
CA GLY A 66 3.47 -11.90 2.94
C GLY A 66 2.28 -11.80 1.99
N TYR A 67 2.26 -10.82 1.07
CA TYR A 67 1.19 -10.61 0.10
C TYR A 67 1.38 -11.36 -1.24
N LEU A 68 2.60 -11.80 -1.55
CA LEU A 68 2.97 -12.48 -2.80
C LEU A 68 3.76 -13.77 -2.46
N GLU A 69 3.52 -14.84 -3.24
CA GLU A 69 4.26 -16.13 -3.18
C GLU A 69 5.26 -16.25 -4.33
#